data_AF-A0A1F4VF52-F1
#
_entry.id   AF-A0A1F4VF52-F1
#
_cell.length_a   1.000
_cell.length_b   1.000
_cell.length_c   1.000
_cell.angle_alpha   90.00
_cell.angle_beta   90.00
_cell.angle_gamma   90.00
#
_symmetry.space_group_name_H-M   'P 1'
#
loop_
_entity.id
_entity.type
_entity.pdbx_description
1 polymer ?
#
loop_
_entity_poly.entity_id
_entity_poly.type
_entity_poly.pdbx_seq_one_letter_code
_entity_poly.pdbx_strand_id
1 'polypeptide(L)'
;MLRREFALRLSPQKEEEMVKVAIGGPPHSGKTVLMGLLRTLLPRDSFVVVEAAPDGEGITGWSFEADPELVKAVRRKGKFLDGFVDWVVDSVRNSRMPVTLVDLGGMLLDVEGRFSPTGVKLTSQNERILSGCDYLLVIASPKYDEVVPTWISEAGRLGVKPLAILESVLVGAEDEVFETGAPLKARITRLERETPPIGSPTARAVAELLIKLAGQPEPWTDGSELADVNFPRLAEGLNLPVRNGGSDRDWLPAVLPGLLAMVSAKVAGQSKVCLWGNTPLGAPYHALACGLKSTKVFYYDPKVAWGYVGIPEVEPQGEGSQLLNWRVEERDDHTLVEFGIPGQIFDVKNLPLVIPPSVKTEKGIVISGKAPRWLTGAIARSYTKSGTSWVAVFEPGESSRTVSGKKWSELHPSHGPAVVVFSNDSQVPVGSVIPFPL
;
A
#
# COMPACT_ATOMS: atom_id res chain seq x y z
N MET A 1 22.59 7.85 -19.21
CA MET A 1 23.29 8.37 -18.01
C MET A 1 22.33 8.60 -16.83
N LEU A 2 21.16 9.25 -16.99
CA LEU A 2 20.20 9.53 -15.89
C LEU A 2 19.80 8.31 -15.03
N ARG A 3 19.72 7.09 -15.59
CA ARG A 3 19.28 5.90 -14.84
C ARG A 3 20.19 5.50 -13.67
N ARG A 4 21.47 5.93 -13.61
CA ARG A 4 22.41 5.51 -12.55
C ARG A 4 22.32 6.34 -11.28
N GLU A 5 21.80 7.57 -11.33
CA GLU A 5 21.73 8.45 -10.15
C GLU A 5 20.46 8.24 -9.30
N PHE A 6 19.39 7.69 -9.89
CA PHE A 6 18.07 7.54 -9.26
C PHE A 6 17.69 6.09 -8.94
N ALA A 7 18.60 5.14 -9.16
CA ALA A 7 18.38 3.72 -8.92
C ALA A 7 19.63 3.08 -8.29
N LEU A 8 19.46 2.42 -7.15
CA LEU A 8 20.49 1.54 -6.58
C LEU A 8 20.10 0.09 -6.91
N ARG A 9 20.86 -0.56 -7.79
CA ARG A 9 20.56 -1.94 -8.22
C ARG A 9 20.96 -2.94 -7.14
N LEU A 10 20.05 -3.83 -6.81
CA LEU A 10 20.31 -5.01 -6.02
C LEU A 10 21.09 -6.06 -6.83
N SER A 11 21.83 -6.91 -6.12
CA SER A 11 22.47 -8.09 -6.70
C SER A 11 21.43 -9.07 -7.30
N PRO A 12 21.80 -9.93 -8.26
CA PRO A 12 20.95 -11.03 -8.73
C PRO A 12 20.69 -12.03 -7.60
N GLN A 13 19.46 -12.53 -7.47
CA GLN A 13 19.04 -13.47 -6.41
C GLN A 13 18.79 -14.87 -7.01
N LYS A 14 18.85 -15.92 -6.19
CA LYS A 14 18.33 -17.24 -6.54
C LYS A 14 16.79 -17.20 -6.48
N GLU A 15 16.10 -17.67 -7.51
CA GLU A 15 14.63 -17.61 -7.65
C GLU A 15 13.87 -18.53 -6.67
N GLU A 16 14.55 -19.39 -5.90
CA GLU A 16 13.96 -20.60 -5.32
C GLU A 16 13.15 -20.43 -4.02
N GLU A 17 12.92 -19.20 -3.50
CA GLU A 17 12.33 -19.01 -2.15
C GLU A 17 11.28 -17.88 -2.03
N MET A 18 10.58 -17.52 -3.11
CA MET A 18 9.50 -16.51 -3.05
C MET A 18 8.14 -17.12 -3.36
N VAL A 19 7.11 -16.69 -2.64
CA VAL A 19 5.74 -17.21 -2.80
C VAL A 19 4.83 -16.09 -3.29
N LYS A 20 4.28 -16.26 -4.49
CA LYS A 20 3.35 -15.32 -5.12
C LYS A 20 1.95 -15.91 -5.10
N VAL A 21 1.05 -15.28 -4.35
CA VAL A 21 -0.29 -15.78 -4.09
C VAL A 21 -1.33 -14.82 -4.62
N ALA A 22 -2.04 -15.24 -5.65
CA ALA A 22 -3.25 -14.58 -6.09
C ALA A 22 -4.39 -14.78 -5.07
N ILE A 23 -5.13 -13.73 -4.76
CA ILE A 23 -6.36 -13.79 -3.97
C ILE A 23 -7.52 -13.49 -4.91
N GLY A 24 -8.35 -14.49 -5.13
CA GLY A 24 -9.49 -14.43 -6.05
C GLY A 24 -10.79 -14.87 -5.39
N GLY A 25 -11.88 -14.72 -6.14
CA GLY A 25 -13.21 -15.14 -5.74
C GLY A 25 -14.25 -14.04 -5.93
N PRO A 26 -15.55 -14.38 -5.86
CA PRO A 26 -16.64 -13.49 -6.27
C PRO A 26 -16.69 -12.15 -5.52
N PRO A 27 -17.37 -11.11 -6.04
CA PRO A 27 -17.51 -9.84 -5.36
C PRO A 27 -18.17 -10.02 -3.99
N HIS A 28 -17.80 -9.16 -3.03
CA HIS A 28 -18.35 -9.17 -1.66
C HIS A 28 -18.07 -10.43 -0.84
N SER A 29 -17.10 -11.27 -1.23
CA SER A 29 -16.67 -12.44 -0.46
C SER A 29 -15.72 -12.14 0.71
N GLY A 30 -15.45 -10.87 1.02
CA GLY A 30 -14.57 -10.50 2.14
C GLY A 30 -13.07 -10.44 1.81
N LYS A 31 -12.65 -10.52 0.53
CA LYS A 31 -11.24 -10.42 0.09
C LYS A 31 -10.45 -9.29 0.75
N THR A 32 -10.93 -8.04 0.66
CA THR A 32 -10.25 -6.88 1.26
C THR A 32 -10.07 -7.03 2.78
N VAL A 33 -11.08 -7.59 3.47
CA VAL A 33 -11.03 -7.81 4.92
C VAL A 33 -10.02 -8.91 5.25
N LEU A 34 -10.03 -10.02 4.51
CA LEU A 34 -9.03 -11.08 4.64
C LEU A 34 -7.61 -10.53 4.40
N MET A 35 -7.40 -9.73 3.36
CA MET A 35 -6.11 -9.07 3.13
C MET A 35 -5.72 -8.15 4.29
N GLY A 36 -6.68 -7.41 4.86
CA GLY A 36 -6.48 -6.63 6.08
C GLY A 36 -6.01 -7.49 7.26
N LEU A 37 -6.64 -8.65 7.49
CA LEU A 37 -6.25 -9.61 8.52
C LEU A 37 -4.88 -10.23 8.25
N LEU A 38 -4.59 -10.64 7.02
CA LEU A 38 -3.28 -11.19 6.67
C LEU A 38 -2.17 -10.15 6.87
N ARG A 39 -2.43 -8.87 6.60
CA ARG A 39 -1.47 -7.80 6.90
C ARG A 39 -1.16 -7.73 8.38
N THR A 40 -2.15 -7.86 9.27
CA THR A 40 -1.93 -7.81 10.73
C THR A 40 -1.23 -9.06 11.28
N LEU A 41 -1.34 -10.20 10.58
CA LEU A 41 -0.79 -11.49 11.01
C LEU A 41 0.60 -11.80 10.42
N LEU A 42 0.92 -11.29 9.22
CA LEU A 42 2.20 -11.53 8.57
C LEU A 42 3.30 -10.58 9.10
N PRO A 43 4.54 -11.06 9.29
CA PRO A 43 5.69 -10.21 9.66
C PRO A 43 5.89 -9.07 8.67
N ARG A 44 6.18 -7.85 9.17
CA ARG A 44 6.24 -6.60 8.36
C ARG A 44 7.26 -6.63 7.23
N ASP A 45 8.31 -7.41 7.41
CA ASP A 45 9.45 -7.62 6.53
C ASP A 45 9.27 -8.82 5.58
N SER A 46 8.19 -9.59 5.73
CA SER A 46 8.00 -10.83 4.97
C SER A 46 7.05 -10.70 3.79
N PHE A 47 6.35 -9.57 3.60
CA PHE A 47 5.34 -9.48 2.54
C PHE A 47 5.19 -8.13 1.84
N VAL A 48 4.63 -8.18 0.63
CA VAL A 48 4.07 -7.03 -0.09
C VAL A 48 2.71 -7.37 -0.70
N VAL A 49 1.89 -6.35 -0.91
CA VAL A 49 0.63 -6.43 -1.65
C VAL A 49 0.78 -5.74 -3.00
N VAL A 50 0.33 -6.44 -4.06
CA VAL A 50 0.14 -5.89 -5.41
C VAL A 50 -1.36 -5.75 -5.67
N GLU A 51 -1.82 -4.52 -5.88
CA GLU A 51 -3.20 -4.20 -6.29
C GLU A 51 -3.35 -4.55 -7.78
N ALA A 52 -3.77 -5.79 -8.07
CA ALA A 52 -3.92 -6.30 -9.42
C ALA A 52 -5.29 -5.98 -10.03
N ALA A 53 -6.31 -5.71 -9.20
CA ALA A 53 -7.57 -5.14 -9.61
C ALA A 53 -7.55 -3.62 -9.44
N PRO A 54 -8.00 -2.83 -10.43
CA PRO A 54 -8.04 -1.37 -10.35
C PRO A 54 -9.22 -0.89 -9.49
N ASP A 55 -9.38 -1.46 -8.31
CA ASP A 55 -10.52 -1.25 -7.43
C ASP A 55 -10.41 0.03 -6.61
N GLY A 56 -9.25 0.69 -6.59
CA GLY A 56 -9.09 1.99 -5.94
C GLY A 56 -8.77 1.92 -4.44
N GLU A 57 -8.51 0.72 -3.93
CA GLU A 57 -8.25 0.46 -2.50
C GLU A 57 -6.80 0.72 -2.10
N GLY A 58 -5.88 0.77 -3.08
CA GLY A 58 -4.47 1.10 -2.86
C GLY A 58 -3.68 -0.03 -2.19
N ILE A 59 -2.35 0.03 -2.33
CA ILE A 59 -1.43 -1.00 -1.79
C ILE A 59 -1.15 -0.86 -0.28
N THR A 60 -1.48 0.29 0.30
CA THR A 60 -1.25 0.59 1.73
C THR A 60 -2.37 0.11 2.62
N GLY A 61 -3.43 -0.52 2.10
CA GLY A 61 -4.55 -1.00 2.91
C GLY A 61 -5.37 0.13 3.53
N TRP A 62 -5.19 1.37 3.05
CA TRP A 62 -5.83 2.56 3.64
C TRP A 62 -7.35 2.43 3.65
N SER A 63 -7.98 1.78 2.67
CA SER A 63 -9.44 1.64 2.64
C SER A 63 -10.00 0.65 3.65
N PHE A 64 -9.14 -0.24 4.18
CA PHE A 64 -9.47 -1.12 5.31
C PHE A 64 -9.26 -0.37 6.63
N GLU A 65 -8.27 0.53 6.67
CA GLU A 65 -7.93 1.30 7.87
C GLU A 65 -8.70 2.61 8.00
N ALA A 66 -9.38 3.10 6.96
CA ALA A 66 -10.08 4.38 6.97
C ALA A 66 -11.57 4.22 7.33
N ASP A 67 -12.18 5.32 7.74
CA ASP A 67 -13.61 5.43 7.94
C ASP A 67 -14.39 5.09 6.64
N PRO A 68 -15.41 4.21 6.69
CA PRO A 68 -16.14 3.78 5.49
C PRO A 68 -16.74 4.91 4.65
N GLU A 69 -17.25 5.98 5.27
CA GLU A 69 -17.83 7.10 4.55
C GLU A 69 -16.75 7.93 3.85
N LEU A 70 -15.59 8.12 4.50
CA LEU A 70 -14.44 8.74 3.84
C LEU A 70 -13.97 7.91 2.65
N VAL A 71 -13.85 6.59 2.82
CA VAL A 71 -13.47 5.67 1.74
C VAL A 71 -14.41 5.83 0.55
N LYS A 72 -15.72 5.87 0.79
CA LYS A 72 -16.73 6.05 -0.25
C LYS A 72 -16.58 7.40 -0.98
N ALA A 73 -16.23 8.47 -0.27
CA ALA A 73 -16.05 9.80 -0.84
C ALA A 73 -14.80 9.90 -1.74
N VAL A 74 -13.67 9.32 -1.31
CA VAL A 74 -12.35 9.57 -1.95
C VAL A 74 -11.88 8.43 -2.85
N ARG A 75 -12.42 7.22 -2.70
CA ARG A 75 -12.04 6.07 -3.52
C ARG A 75 -12.34 6.35 -5.00
N ARG A 76 -11.36 6.12 -5.86
CA ARG A 76 -11.49 6.24 -7.31
C ARG A 76 -11.16 4.89 -7.94
N LYS A 77 -12.19 4.25 -8.50
CA LYS A 77 -12.04 3.01 -9.26
C LYS A 77 -11.44 3.31 -10.63
N GLY A 78 -10.56 2.42 -11.04
CA GLY A 78 -9.86 2.47 -12.31
C GLY A 78 -10.43 1.51 -13.34
N LYS A 79 -9.64 1.22 -14.36
CA LYS A 79 -9.95 0.30 -15.47
C LYS A 79 -8.77 -0.62 -15.74
N PHE A 80 -9.05 -1.85 -16.18
CA PHE A 80 -8.05 -2.82 -16.65
C PHE A 80 -7.49 -2.40 -18.02
N LEU A 81 -6.74 -1.30 -18.05
CA LEU A 81 -6.00 -0.85 -19.23
C LEU A 81 -4.79 -1.75 -19.45
N ASP A 82 -4.35 -1.95 -20.70
CA ASP A 82 -3.20 -2.81 -20.98
C ASP A 82 -1.94 -2.37 -20.23
N GLY A 83 -1.63 -1.06 -20.22
CA GLY A 83 -0.50 -0.52 -19.47
C GLY A 83 -0.62 -0.71 -17.94
N PHE A 84 -1.84 -0.79 -17.41
CA PHE A 84 -2.05 -1.15 -16.00
C PHE A 84 -1.72 -2.63 -15.76
N VAL A 85 -2.21 -3.52 -16.63
CA VAL A 85 -1.94 -4.97 -16.53
C VAL A 85 -0.44 -5.25 -16.69
N ASP A 86 0.23 -4.60 -17.64
CA ASP A 86 1.68 -4.71 -17.84
C ASP A 86 2.44 -4.34 -16.56
N TRP A 87 2.05 -3.22 -15.93
CA TRP A 87 2.63 -2.79 -14.67
C TRP A 87 2.39 -3.77 -13.51
N VAL A 88 1.20 -4.37 -13.43
CA VAL A 88 0.89 -5.39 -12.43
C VAL A 88 1.77 -6.63 -12.65
N VAL A 89 1.85 -7.14 -13.88
CA VAL A 89 2.68 -8.30 -14.24
C VAL A 89 4.15 -8.03 -13.90
N ASP A 90 4.65 -6.85 -14.25
CA ASP A 90 5.99 -6.42 -13.90
C ASP A 90 6.18 -6.32 -12.38
N SER A 91 5.20 -5.81 -11.64
CA SER A 91 5.25 -5.71 -10.17
C SER A 91 5.33 -7.09 -9.50
N VAL A 92 4.53 -8.05 -9.96
CA VAL A 92 4.55 -9.44 -9.48
C VAL A 92 5.87 -10.12 -9.83
N ARG A 93 6.39 -9.89 -11.04
CA ARG A 93 7.69 -10.44 -11.47
C ARG A 93 8.85 -9.85 -10.66
N ASN A 94 8.85 -8.54 -10.43
CA ASN A 94 9.94 -7.81 -9.78
C ASN A 94 9.97 -8.01 -8.27
N SER A 95 8.84 -8.34 -7.65
CA SER A 95 8.74 -8.50 -6.19
C SER A 95 9.76 -9.51 -5.67
N ARG A 96 10.55 -9.06 -4.69
CA ARG A 96 11.56 -9.85 -3.98
C ARG A 96 11.19 -10.19 -2.54
N MET A 97 9.96 -9.89 -2.15
CA MET A 97 9.48 -10.19 -0.80
C MET A 97 9.21 -11.68 -0.66
N PRO A 98 9.43 -12.28 0.52
CA PRO A 98 9.15 -13.69 0.77
C PRO A 98 7.72 -14.10 0.38
N VAL A 99 6.74 -13.24 0.69
CA VAL A 99 5.34 -13.39 0.30
C VAL A 99 4.86 -12.19 -0.53
N THR A 100 4.34 -12.46 -1.72
CA THR A 100 3.68 -11.45 -2.56
C THR A 100 2.20 -11.79 -2.68
N LEU A 101 1.34 -10.97 -2.10
CA LEU A 101 -0.12 -11.11 -2.20
C LEU A 101 -0.63 -10.28 -3.38
N VAL A 102 -1.40 -10.91 -4.28
CA VAL A 102 -1.88 -10.29 -5.53
C VAL A 102 -3.41 -10.29 -5.53
N ASP A 103 -4.03 -9.11 -5.44
CA ASP A 103 -5.49 -8.98 -5.43
C ASP A 103 -6.08 -9.01 -6.85
N LEU A 104 -6.62 -10.15 -7.29
CA LEU A 104 -7.18 -10.33 -8.63
C LEU A 104 -8.58 -9.70 -8.81
N GLY A 105 -9.20 -9.19 -7.75
CA GLY A 105 -10.59 -8.80 -7.78
C GLY A 105 -11.52 -10.01 -7.84
N GLY A 106 -12.72 -9.85 -8.41
CA GLY A 106 -13.76 -10.88 -8.31
C GLY A 106 -14.65 -11.12 -9.51
N MET A 107 -14.30 -10.61 -10.68
CA MET A 107 -15.11 -10.79 -11.89
C MET A 107 -14.49 -11.86 -12.80
N LEU A 108 -15.35 -12.73 -13.32
CA LEU A 108 -15.08 -13.69 -14.39
C LEU A 108 -15.83 -13.27 -15.65
N LEU A 109 -15.68 -14.03 -16.74
CA LEU A 109 -16.46 -13.91 -17.97
C LEU A 109 -17.53 -15.00 -18.04
N ASP A 110 -18.76 -14.64 -18.39
CA ASP A 110 -19.82 -15.60 -18.76
C ASP A 110 -19.56 -16.21 -20.16
N VAL A 111 -20.47 -17.08 -20.61
CA VAL A 111 -20.35 -17.75 -21.92
C VAL A 111 -20.44 -16.77 -23.10
N GLU A 112 -21.03 -15.59 -22.90
CA GLU A 112 -21.10 -14.51 -23.88
C GLU A 112 -19.91 -13.53 -23.79
N GLY A 113 -18.98 -13.76 -22.86
CA GLY A 113 -17.80 -12.91 -22.66
C GLY A 113 -18.07 -11.62 -21.88
N ARG A 114 -19.16 -11.54 -21.10
CA ARG A 114 -19.48 -10.41 -20.22
C ARG A 114 -19.00 -10.67 -18.80
N PHE A 115 -18.69 -9.59 -18.08
CA PHE A 115 -18.28 -9.69 -16.68
C PHE A 115 -19.40 -10.23 -15.80
N SER A 116 -19.13 -11.33 -15.09
CA SER A 116 -20.08 -11.99 -14.17
C SER A 116 -19.38 -12.50 -12.90
N PRO A 117 -20.03 -12.39 -11.71
CA PRO A 117 -19.53 -13.02 -10.48
C PRO A 117 -19.58 -14.55 -10.52
N THR A 118 -20.43 -15.12 -11.38
CA THR A 118 -20.64 -16.55 -11.60
C THR A 118 -20.19 -16.96 -13.01
N GLY A 119 -19.20 -16.26 -13.56
CA GLY A 119 -18.65 -16.57 -14.88
C GLY A 119 -17.97 -17.94 -14.91
N VAL A 120 -17.64 -18.38 -16.13
CA VAL A 120 -17.06 -19.69 -16.41
C VAL A 120 -15.59 -19.61 -16.83
N LYS A 121 -15.06 -18.40 -17.01
CA LYS A 121 -13.70 -18.17 -17.52
C LYS A 121 -13.05 -16.95 -16.90
N LEU A 122 -11.73 -16.95 -16.74
CA LEU A 122 -10.99 -15.72 -16.40
C LEU A 122 -11.06 -14.68 -17.53
N THR A 123 -10.87 -13.42 -17.17
CA THR A 123 -10.64 -12.33 -18.13
C THR A 123 -9.21 -12.46 -18.69
N SER A 124 -8.96 -11.99 -19.91
CA SER A 124 -7.61 -12.03 -20.47
C SER A 124 -6.59 -11.27 -19.60
N GLN A 125 -7.02 -10.21 -18.92
CA GLN A 125 -6.18 -9.46 -18.00
C GLN A 125 -5.84 -10.27 -16.74
N ASN A 126 -6.82 -10.93 -16.13
CA ASN A 126 -6.59 -11.79 -14.97
C ASN A 126 -5.76 -13.02 -15.33
N GLU A 127 -5.94 -13.61 -16.51
CA GLU A 127 -5.08 -14.71 -16.99
C GLU A 127 -3.60 -14.28 -17.03
N ARG A 128 -3.31 -13.09 -17.57
CA ARG A 128 -1.95 -12.55 -17.65
C ARG A 128 -1.33 -12.33 -16.27
N ILE A 129 -2.09 -11.79 -15.32
CA ILE A 129 -1.62 -11.52 -13.96
C ILE A 129 -1.43 -12.83 -13.19
N LEU A 130 -2.42 -13.73 -13.24
CA LEU A 130 -2.41 -15.00 -12.53
C LEU A 130 -1.27 -15.90 -13.00
N SER A 131 -0.90 -15.85 -14.29
CA SER A 131 0.24 -16.61 -14.85
C SER A 131 1.60 -16.25 -14.21
N GLY A 132 1.70 -15.12 -13.51
CA GLY A 132 2.89 -14.73 -12.75
C GLY A 132 2.89 -15.19 -11.29
N CYS A 133 1.84 -15.90 -10.84
CA CYS A 133 1.68 -16.35 -9.46
C CYS A 133 1.94 -17.86 -9.34
N ASP A 134 2.34 -18.31 -8.14
CA ASP A 134 2.58 -19.72 -7.84
C ASP A 134 1.33 -20.41 -7.29
N TYR A 135 0.55 -19.65 -6.51
CA TYR A 135 -0.66 -20.15 -5.88
C TYR A 135 -1.88 -19.23 -6.02
N LEU A 136 -3.06 -19.82 -5.84
CA LEU A 136 -4.34 -19.14 -5.74
C LEU A 136 -5.02 -19.45 -4.39
N LEU A 137 -5.37 -18.39 -3.65
CA LEU A 137 -6.34 -18.44 -2.56
C LEU A 137 -7.70 -18.01 -3.11
N VAL A 138 -8.71 -18.89 -2.99
CA VAL A 138 -10.09 -18.59 -3.38
C VAL A 138 -10.92 -18.38 -2.13
N ILE A 139 -11.68 -17.29 -2.09
CA ILE A 139 -12.67 -17.04 -1.05
C ILE A 139 -14.04 -16.74 -1.65
N ALA A 140 -15.05 -17.50 -1.24
CA ALA A 140 -16.42 -17.39 -1.73
C ALA A 140 -17.40 -17.50 -0.57
N SER A 141 -18.53 -16.79 -0.66
CA SER A 141 -19.65 -17.04 0.25
C SER A 141 -20.45 -18.27 -0.23
N PRO A 142 -21.27 -18.91 0.63
CA PRO A 142 -22.07 -20.07 0.24
C PRO A 142 -22.97 -19.84 -0.98
N LYS A 143 -23.34 -18.57 -1.25
CA LYS A 143 -24.11 -18.17 -2.43
C LYS A 143 -23.39 -18.45 -3.76
N TYR A 144 -22.06 -18.51 -3.72
CA TYR A 144 -21.22 -18.66 -4.90
C TYR A 144 -20.30 -19.88 -4.80
N ASP A 145 -20.64 -20.87 -3.98
CA ASP A 145 -19.82 -22.08 -3.81
C ASP A 145 -19.62 -22.81 -5.14
N GLU A 146 -20.63 -22.76 -6.02
CA GLU A 146 -20.61 -23.38 -7.34
C GLU A 146 -19.55 -22.79 -8.30
N VAL A 147 -19.04 -21.57 -8.05
CA VAL A 147 -18.03 -20.94 -8.90
C VAL A 147 -16.60 -21.20 -8.43
N VAL A 148 -16.42 -21.72 -7.21
CA VAL A 148 -15.10 -22.06 -6.65
C VAL A 148 -14.34 -23.06 -7.55
N PRO A 149 -14.96 -24.15 -8.06
CA PRO A 149 -14.31 -25.07 -8.98
C PRO A 149 -13.82 -24.39 -10.27
N THR A 150 -14.54 -23.38 -10.78
CA THR A 150 -14.14 -22.61 -11.96
C THR A 150 -12.83 -21.86 -11.72
N TRP A 151 -12.73 -21.14 -10.60
CA TRP A 151 -11.50 -20.43 -10.21
C TRP A 151 -10.30 -21.38 -10.12
N ILE A 152 -10.50 -22.55 -9.50
CA ILE A 152 -9.45 -23.56 -9.34
C ILE A 152 -9.05 -24.16 -10.69
N SER A 153 -10.02 -24.50 -11.55
CA SER A 153 -9.77 -25.08 -12.87
C SER A 153 -9.00 -24.11 -13.78
N GLU A 154 -9.42 -22.85 -13.81
CA GLU A 154 -8.76 -21.82 -14.62
C GLU A 154 -7.34 -21.50 -14.11
N ALA A 155 -7.11 -21.53 -12.80
CA ALA A 155 -5.78 -21.43 -12.22
C ALA A 155 -4.90 -22.63 -12.59
N GLY A 156 -5.43 -23.85 -12.48
CA GLY A 156 -4.74 -25.08 -12.84
C GLY A 156 -4.33 -25.12 -14.32
N ARG A 157 -5.18 -24.60 -15.22
CA ARG A 157 -4.85 -24.44 -16.65
C ARG A 157 -3.62 -23.56 -16.88
N LEU A 158 -3.36 -22.61 -16.00
CA LEU A 158 -2.21 -21.70 -16.04
C LEU A 158 -1.02 -22.22 -15.21
N GLY A 159 -1.11 -23.43 -14.64
CA GLY A 159 -0.07 -24.01 -13.78
C GLY A 159 -0.06 -23.49 -12.34
N VAL A 160 -1.07 -22.71 -11.93
CA VAL A 160 -1.18 -22.13 -10.60
C VAL A 160 -1.91 -23.09 -9.66
N LYS A 161 -1.32 -23.36 -8.49
CA LYS A 161 -1.84 -24.36 -7.54
C LYS A 161 -2.80 -23.72 -6.53
N PRO A 162 -3.86 -24.41 -6.07
CA PRO A 162 -4.69 -23.88 -5.01
C PRO A 162 -3.91 -23.90 -3.67
N LEU A 163 -3.76 -22.73 -3.04
CA LEU A 163 -3.20 -22.59 -1.69
C LEU A 163 -4.25 -22.83 -0.63
N ALA A 164 -5.41 -22.21 -0.80
CA ALA A 164 -6.49 -22.23 0.17
C ALA A 164 -7.84 -21.99 -0.52
N ILE A 165 -8.87 -22.63 0.01
CA ILE A 165 -10.27 -22.52 -0.40
C ILE A 165 -11.06 -22.17 0.85
N LEU A 166 -11.58 -20.95 0.90
CA LEU A 166 -12.23 -20.40 2.07
C LEU A 166 -13.73 -20.18 1.82
N GLU A 167 -14.54 -20.77 2.70
CA GLU A 167 -15.96 -20.47 2.81
C GLU A 167 -16.14 -19.22 3.70
N SER A 168 -16.67 -18.14 3.13
CA SER A 168 -16.91 -16.87 3.84
C SER A 168 -18.36 -16.76 4.31
N VAL A 169 -18.59 -16.92 5.61
CA VAL A 169 -19.94 -16.90 6.22
C VAL A 169 -20.07 -15.68 7.14
N LEU A 170 -21.06 -14.82 6.93
CA LEU A 170 -21.21 -13.61 7.75
C LEU A 170 -21.75 -13.91 9.16
N VAL A 171 -22.76 -14.77 9.27
CA VAL A 171 -23.49 -15.05 10.52
C VAL A 171 -23.82 -16.53 10.66
N GLY A 172 -24.00 -16.99 11.90
CA GLY A 172 -24.55 -18.32 12.19
C GLY A 172 -23.57 -19.49 12.08
N ALA A 173 -22.28 -19.22 11.93
CA ALA A 173 -21.22 -20.21 11.96
C ALA A 173 -20.02 -19.68 12.75
N GLU A 174 -19.15 -20.60 13.18
CA GLU A 174 -17.84 -20.29 13.75
C GLU A 174 -16.74 -20.53 12.71
N ASP A 175 -15.58 -19.94 12.94
CA ASP A 175 -14.36 -20.25 12.19
C ASP A 175 -13.97 -21.72 12.40
N GLU A 176 -13.63 -22.40 11.30
CA GLU A 176 -13.26 -23.81 11.36
C GLU A 176 -12.23 -24.12 10.27
N VAL A 177 -11.16 -24.82 10.63
CA VAL A 177 -10.16 -25.31 9.66
C VAL A 177 -10.41 -26.80 9.44
N PHE A 178 -10.89 -27.14 8.25
CA PHE A 178 -11.23 -28.51 7.86
C PHE A 178 -9.98 -29.31 7.41
N GLU A 179 -9.10 -28.66 6.64
CA GLU A 179 -7.87 -29.26 6.11
C GLU A 179 -6.73 -28.23 6.18
N THR A 180 -5.55 -28.64 6.67
CA THR A 180 -4.38 -27.75 6.90
C THR A 180 -3.30 -27.83 5.82
N GLY A 181 -3.49 -28.66 4.79
CA GLY A 181 -2.55 -28.82 3.67
C GLY A 181 -2.63 -27.69 2.66
N ALA A 182 -1.94 -27.81 1.51
CA ALA A 182 -2.22 -27.01 0.33
C ALA A 182 -2.97 -27.91 -0.68
N PRO A 183 -4.28 -27.69 -0.93
CA PRO A 183 -5.06 -26.55 -0.46
C PRO A 183 -5.54 -26.66 0.99
N LEU A 184 -5.47 -25.54 1.71
CA LEU A 184 -6.09 -25.38 3.03
C LEU A 184 -7.58 -25.20 2.80
N LYS A 185 -8.42 -25.93 3.51
CA LYS A 185 -9.87 -25.75 3.44
C LYS A 185 -10.39 -25.31 4.78
N ALA A 186 -11.09 -24.19 4.81
CA ALA A 186 -11.58 -23.62 6.05
C ALA A 186 -12.80 -22.74 5.82
N ARG A 187 -13.56 -22.54 6.89
CA ARG A 187 -14.58 -21.50 7.00
C ARG A 187 -14.00 -20.32 7.76
N ILE A 188 -14.22 -19.13 7.23
CA ILE A 188 -13.93 -17.86 7.89
C ILE A 188 -15.22 -17.07 8.05
N THR A 189 -15.39 -16.51 9.24
CA THR A 189 -16.63 -15.86 9.64
C THR A 189 -16.44 -14.37 9.92
N ARG A 190 -17.53 -13.61 9.86
CA ARG A 190 -17.57 -12.19 10.25
C ARG A 190 -16.52 -11.32 9.55
N LEU A 191 -16.28 -11.53 8.25
CA LEU A 191 -15.43 -10.66 7.43
C LEU A 191 -16.07 -9.28 7.17
N GLU A 192 -16.31 -8.54 8.24
CA GLU A 192 -16.88 -7.20 8.26
C GLU A 192 -15.76 -6.16 8.45
N ARG A 193 -15.87 -5.03 7.76
CA ARG A 193 -14.84 -3.97 7.82
C ARG A 193 -14.81 -3.26 9.17
N GLU A 194 -15.97 -3.09 9.80
CA GLU A 194 -16.09 -2.32 11.04
C GLU A 194 -15.64 -3.11 12.27
N THR A 195 -15.80 -4.43 12.26
CA THR A 195 -15.40 -5.32 13.36
C THR A 195 -14.70 -6.56 12.80
N PRO A 196 -13.51 -6.40 12.21
CA PRO A 196 -12.79 -7.51 11.60
C PRO A 196 -12.39 -8.55 12.67
N PRO A 197 -12.38 -9.85 12.33
CA PRO A 197 -12.10 -10.91 13.28
C PRO A 197 -10.59 -11.07 13.48
N ILE A 198 -9.96 -10.12 14.18
CA ILE A 198 -8.49 -10.07 14.41
C ILE A 198 -7.96 -11.37 15.06
N GLY A 199 -8.80 -12.12 15.75
CA GLY A 199 -8.49 -13.41 16.36
C GLY A 199 -8.75 -14.65 15.49
N SER A 200 -9.19 -14.49 14.24
CA SER A 200 -9.63 -15.59 13.36
C SER A 200 -8.59 -16.73 13.29
N PRO A 201 -8.93 -17.96 13.77
CA PRO A 201 -8.09 -19.14 13.60
C PRO A 201 -7.83 -19.46 12.14
N THR A 202 -8.82 -19.22 11.26
CA THR A 202 -8.70 -19.45 9.82
C THR A 202 -7.70 -18.49 9.19
N ALA A 203 -7.76 -17.19 9.49
CA ALA A 203 -6.78 -16.23 8.98
C ALA A 203 -5.36 -16.53 9.47
N ARG A 204 -5.21 -17.00 10.72
CA ARG A 204 -3.92 -17.45 11.26
C ARG A 204 -3.37 -18.67 10.54
N ALA A 205 -4.20 -19.69 10.29
CA ALA A 205 -3.79 -20.88 9.57
C ALA A 205 -3.32 -20.55 8.14
N VAL A 206 -4.00 -19.61 7.46
CA VAL A 206 -3.55 -19.10 6.15
C VAL A 206 -2.20 -18.38 6.26
N ALA A 207 -2.03 -17.48 7.25
CA ALA A 207 -0.76 -16.76 7.45
C ALA A 207 0.41 -17.71 7.76
N GLU A 208 0.18 -18.72 8.61
CA GLU A 208 1.17 -19.75 8.94
C GLU A 208 1.55 -20.59 7.72
N LEU A 209 0.59 -20.94 6.86
CA LEU A 209 0.85 -21.64 5.61
C LEU A 209 1.68 -20.79 4.64
N LEU A 210 1.39 -19.50 4.51
CA LEU A 210 2.17 -18.57 3.70
C LEU A 210 3.62 -18.48 4.17
N ILE A 211 3.84 -18.31 5.48
CA ILE A 211 5.18 -18.25 6.09
C ILE A 211 5.92 -19.58 5.87
N LYS A 212 5.24 -20.71 6.09
CA LYS A 212 5.84 -22.04 5.88
C LYS A 212 6.29 -22.25 4.43
N LEU A 213 5.49 -21.80 3.47
CA LEU A 213 5.84 -21.91 2.04
C LEU A 213 6.97 -20.97 1.64
N ALA A 214 7.02 -19.77 2.22
CA ALA A 214 8.12 -18.84 2.01
C ALA A 214 9.44 -19.43 2.54
N GLY A 215 9.39 -20.26 3.58
CA GLY A 215 10.58 -20.91 4.14
C GLY A 215 11.23 -20.08 5.23
N GLN A 216 12.41 -20.52 5.68
CA GLN A 216 13.17 -19.84 6.72
C GLN A 216 13.89 -18.62 6.12
N PRO A 217 14.00 -17.52 6.87
CA PRO A 217 14.82 -16.38 6.48
C PRO A 217 16.31 -16.75 6.55
N GLU A 218 16.86 -17.33 5.47
CA GLU A 218 18.23 -16.98 5.07
C GLU A 218 18.26 -15.45 4.80
N PRO A 219 19.41 -14.75 4.85
CA PRO A 219 19.41 -13.32 4.56
C PRO A 219 18.84 -13.05 3.16
N TRP A 220 17.55 -12.68 3.13
CA TRP A 220 16.82 -12.38 1.91
C TRP A 220 17.53 -11.25 1.18
N THR A 221 17.70 -11.36 -0.14
CA THR A 221 18.10 -10.18 -0.94
C THR A 221 16.85 -9.39 -1.35
N ASP A 222 16.04 -9.07 -0.33
CA ASP A 222 14.81 -8.27 -0.40
C ASP A 222 15.12 -6.76 -0.35
N GLY A 223 16.39 -6.37 -0.49
CA GLY A 223 16.86 -5.01 -0.44
C GLY A 223 17.11 -4.47 0.97
N SER A 224 16.77 -5.21 2.03
CA SER A 224 16.98 -4.78 3.41
C SER A 224 18.47 -4.67 3.77
N GLU A 225 19.35 -5.36 3.05
CA GLU A 225 20.80 -5.33 3.24
C GLU A 225 21.42 -3.96 2.90
N LEU A 226 20.75 -3.16 2.06
CA LEU A 226 21.17 -1.80 1.71
C LEU A 226 20.50 -0.72 2.56
N ALA A 227 19.64 -1.10 3.52
CA ALA A 227 18.83 -0.15 4.27
C ALA A 227 19.62 0.54 5.39
N ASP A 228 19.67 1.88 5.36
CA ASP A 228 20.16 2.69 6.48
C ASP A 228 19.07 2.82 7.57
N VAL A 229 17.81 2.86 7.12
CA VAL A 229 16.59 2.87 7.94
C VAL A 229 15.73 1.68 7.56
N ASN A 230 15.59 0.74 8.50
CA ASN A 230 14.67 -0.39 8.41
C ASN A 230 13.48 -0.12 9.34
N PHE A 231 12.32 0.21 8.77
CA PHE A 231 11.14 0.58 9.56
C PHE A 231 10.66 -0.52 10.51
N PRO A 232 10.57 -1.80 10.11
CA PRO A 232 10.26 -2.89 11.05
C PRO A 232 11.17 -2.91 12.29
N ARG A 233 12.49 -2.92 12.10
CA ARG A 233 13.47 -2.89 13.22
C ARG A 233 13.39 -1.60 14.04
N LEU A 234 13.08 -0.49 13.39
CA LEU A 234 12.93 0.80 14.07
C LEU A 234 11.68 0.85 14.94
N ALA A 235 10.58 0.22 14.51
CA ALA A 235 9.37 0.11 15.31
C ALA A 235 9.63 -0.68 16.60
N GLU A 236 10.39 -1.79 16.51
CA GLU A 236 10.84 -2.55 17.69
C GLU A 236 11.70 -1.68 18.62
N GLY A 237 12.67 -0.95 18.08
CA GLY A 237 13.53 -0.06 18.87
C GLY A 237 12.80 1.12 19.52
N LEU A 238 11.68 1.55 18.93
CA LEU A 238 10.78 2.57 19.48
C LEU A 238 9.72 1.97 20.42
N ASN A 239 9.74 0.66 20.65
CA ASN A 239 8.74 -0.08 21.43
C ASN A 239 7.30 0.23 20.97
N LEU A 240 7.12 0.42 19.66
CA LEU A 240 5.80 0.51 19.08
C LEU A 240 5.16 -0.89 19.14
N PRO A 241 3.82 -1.01 19.12
CA PRO A 241 3.18 -2.31 18.99
C PRO A 241 3.70 -3.04 17.73
N VAL A 242 3.36 -4.32 17.56
CA VAL A 242 3.77 -5.10 16.38
C VAL A 242 2.53 -5.43 15.55
N ARG A 243 1.77 -4.39 15.17
CA ARG A 243 0.56 -4.53 14.35
C ARG A 243 0.64 -3.68 13.09
N ASN A 244 0.68 -4.36 11.95
CA ASN A 244 0.50 -3.76 10.63
C ASN A 244 -0.96 -3.31 10.45
N GLY A 245 -1.25 -2.05 10.78
CA GLY A 245 -2.57 -1.45 10.55
C GLY A 245 -3.58 -1.71 11.67
N GLY A 246 -4.83 -1.31 11.42
CA GLY A 246 -5.92 -1.32 12.41
C GLY A 246 -5.95 -0.07 13.31
N SER A 247 -6.87 -0.04 14.27
CA SER A 247 -7.08 1.09 15.19
C SER A 247 -5.89 1.35 16.12
N ASP A 248 -5.07 0.33 16.37
CA ASP A 248 -3.90 0.36 17.26
C ASP A 248 -2.57 0.35 16.49
N ARG A 249 -2.53 0.89 15.27
CA ARG A 249 -1.33 0.81 14.42
C ARG A 249 -0.12 1.54 15.03
N ASP A 250 1.04 0.99 14.71
CA ASP A 250 2.31 1.34 15.36
C ASP A 250 2.86 2.70 14.94
N TRP A 251 2.70 3.05 13.66
CA TRP A 251 3.20 4.30 13.10
C TRP A 251 2.13 5.38 13.18
N LEU A 252 2.14 6.14 14.28
CA LEU A 252 1.25 7.27 14.49
C LEU A 252 1.91 8.60 14.08
N PRO A 253 1.14 9.61 13.65
CA PRO A 253 1.66 10.94 13.35
C PRO A 253 2.51 11.54 14.49
N ALA A 254 2.11 11.31 15.75
CA ALA A 254 2.84 11.81 16.92
C ALA A 254 4.27 11.25 17.07
N VAL A 255 4.62 10.14 16.41
CA VAL A 255 5.96 9.53 16.45
C VAL A 255 6.94 10.26 15.52
N LEU A 256 6.45 11.02 14.53
CA LEU A 256 7.28 11.60 13.47
C LEU A 256 8.41 12.53 13.97
N PRO A 257 8.22 13.39 14.99
CA PRO A 257 9.32 14.19 15.54
C PRO A 257 10.45 13.34 16.14
N GLY A 258 10.10 12.30 16.91
CA GLY A 258 11.08 11.39 17.52
C GLY A 258 11.81 10.56 16.47
N LEU A 259 11.08 10.07 15.46
CA LEU A 259 11.64 9.40 14.28
C LEU A 259 12.68 10.29 13.58
N LEU A 260 12.32 11.54 13.29
CA LEU A 260 13.20 12.49 12.62
C LEU A 260 14.47 12.75 13.42
N ALA A 261 14.35 12.99 14.72
CA ALA A 261 15.50 13.23 15.59
C ALA A 261 16.46 12.03 15.61
N MET A 262 15.92 10.83 15.79
CA MET A 262 16.71 9.60 15.85
C MET A 262 17.42 9.30 14.53
N VAL A 263 16.68 9.36 13.41
CA VAL A 263 17.26 9.06 12.09
C VAL A 263 18.28 10.11 11.69
N SER A 264 17.98 11.40 11.88
CA SER A 264 18.91 12.49 11.54
C SER A 264 20.23 12.38 12.30
N ALA A 265 20.18 12.01 13.58
CA ALA A 265 21.38 11.76 14.37
C ALA A 265 22.17 10.55 13.84
N LYS A 266 21.49 9.44 13.52
CA LYS A 266 22.11 8.20 13.02
C LYS A 266 22.81 8.38 11.67
N VAL A 267 22.20 9.17 10.78
CA VAL A 267 22.68 9.36 9.39
C VAL A 267 23.45 10.67 9.19
N ALA A 268 23.84 11.33 10.28
CA ALA A 268 24.58 12.58 10.24
C ALA A 268 25.87 12.43 9.40
N GLY A 269 26.07 13.35 8.45
CA GLY A 269 27.21 13.33 7.53
C GLY A 269 27.08 12.39 6.33
N GLN A 270 26.02 11.61 6.23
CA GLN A 270 25.78 10.78 5.05
C GLN A 270 25.21 11.60 3.89
N SER A 271 25.74 11.37 2.68
CA SER A 271 25.25 12.01 1.45
C SER A 271 24.00 11.35 0.87
N LYS A 272 23.69 10.12 1.30
CA LYS A 272 22.51 9.36 0.89
C LYS A 272 21.98 8.51 2.05
N VAL A 273 20.67 8.25 2.03
CA VAL A 273 19.97 7.37 2.99
C VAL A 273 18.95 6.51 2.25
N CYS A 274 18.97 5.21 2.52
CA CYS A 274 18.06 4.21 1.98
C CYS A 274 17.01 3.82 3.02
N LEU A 275 15.74 4.04 2.68
CA LEU A 275 14.57 3.75 3.51
C LEU A 275 13.92 2.44 3.06
N TRP A 276 13.72 1.51 3.97
CA TRP A 276 13.21 0.18 3.68
C TRP A 276 12.13 -0.27 4.67
N GLY A 277 11.17 -1.06 4.17
CA GLY A 277 10.22 -1.80 4.98
C GLY A 277 8.82 -1.18 5.01
N ASN A 278 7.85 -1.97 5.47
CA ASN A 278 6.45 -1.57 5.43
C ASN A 278 6.05 -0.71 6.64
N THR A 279 5.39 0.41 6.35
CA THR A 279 4.69 1.26 7.30
C THR A 279 3.20 1.30 6.91
N PRO A 280 2.23 1.31 7.83
CA PRO A 280 0.81 1.43 7.47
C PRO A 280 0.50 2.79 6.81
N LEU A 281 1.19 3.85 7.23
CA LEU A 281 1.09 5.21 6.66
C LEU A 281 2.27 5.53 5.73
N GLY A 282 2.07 6.46 4.79
CA GLY A 282 3.17 7.06 4.02
C GLY A 282 3.97 8.09 4.81
N ALA A 283 3.37 8.73 5.81
CA ALA A 283 3.92 9.85 6.57
C ALA A 283 5.35 9.63 7.13
N PRO A 284 5.75 8.45 7.68
CA PRO A 284 7.14 8.22 8.10
C PRO A 284 8.16 8.38 6.98
N TYR A 285 7.85 7.87 5.78
CA TYR A 285 8.69 8.03 4.60
C TYR A 285 8.79 9.51 4.21
N HIS A 286 7.64 10.18 4.09
CA HIS A 286 7.56 11.59 3.67
C HIS A 286 8.24 12.54 4.65
N ALA A 287 8.11 12.30 5.96
CA ALA A 287 8.78 13.08 7.00
C ALA A 287 10.30 12.99 6.85
N LEU A 288 10.86 11.78 6.71
CA LEU A 288 12.29 11.60 6.49
C LEU A 288 12.75 12.23 5.16
N ALA A 289 11.99 12.07 4.08
CA ALA A 289 12.29 12.73 2.81
C ALA A 289 12.27 14.26 2.90
N CYS A 290 11.44 14.84 3.75
CA CYS A 290 11.37 16.28 3.93
C CYS A 290 12.40 16.83 4.93
N GLY A 291 12.63 16.10 6.02
CA GLY A 291 13.51 16.53 7.12
C GLY A 291 14.99 16.37 6.84
N LEU A 292 15.39 15.39 6.01
CA LEU A 292 16.79 15.15 5.63
C LEU A 292 17.21 16.07 4.48
N LYS A 293 17.29 17.38 4.75
CA LYS A 293 17.43 18.46 3.74
C LYS A 293 18.67 18.34 2.84
N SER A 294 19.80 17.88 3.38
CA SER A 294 21.09 17.81 2.65
C SER A 294 21.47 16.40 2.18
N THR A 295 20.55 15.44 2.34
CA THR A 295 20.82 14.02 2.08
C THR A 295 19.91 13.52 0.97
N LYS A 296 20.46 12.78 0.02
CA LYS A 296 19.65 12.09 -1.00
C LYS A 296 18.88 10.94 -0.36
N VAL A 297 17.57 10.90 -0.56
CA VAL A 297 16.71 9.87 0.06
C VAL A 297 16.26 8.87 -1.00
N PHE A 298 16.34 7.58 -0.69
CA PHE A 298 15.91 6.49 -1.55
C PHE A 298 14.82 5.68 -0.86
N TYR A 299 13.72 5.42 -1.56
CA TYR A 299 12.63 4.58 -1.06
C TYR A 299 12.76 3.19 -1.66
N TYR A 300 12.77 2.16 -0.84
CA TYR A 300 12.61 0.81 -1.34
C TYR A 300 11.17 0.58 -1.84
N ASP A 301 11.04 0.10 -3.06
CA ASP A 301 9.78 -0.42 -3.60
C ASP A 301 10.05 -1.80 -4.24
N PRO A 302 9.60 -2.91 -3.63
CA PRO A 302 9.85 -4.25 -4.17
C PRO A 302 9.20 -4.48 -5.54
N LYS A 303 8.23 -3.65 -5.94
CA LYS A 303 7.57 -3.76 -7.25
C LYS A 303 8.41 -3.17 -8.38
N VAL A 304 9.45 -2.41 -8.05
CA VAL A 304 10.36 -1.78 -9.01
C VAL A 304 11.57 -2.70 -9.21
N ALA A 305 11.91 -3.01 -10.46
CA ALA A 305 12.94 -4.01 -10.80
C ALA A 305 14.33 -3.78 -10.15
N TRP A 306 14.68 -2.52 -9.85
CA TRP A 306 15.93 -2.18 -9.18
C TRP A 306 15.78 -1.92 -7.68
N GLY A 307 14.57 -2.01 -7.11
CA GLY A 307 14.31 -1.87 -5.67
C GLY A 307 14.25 -0.42 -5.20
N TYR A 308 15.39 0.25 -5.08
CA TYR A 308 15.46 1.59 -4.49
C TYR A 308 15.24 2.71 -5.51
N VAL A 309 14.24 3.55 -5.23
CA VAL A 309 13.86 4.74 -6.02
C VAL A 309 14.39 6.00 -5.35
N GLY A 310 15.31 6.71 -6.01
CA GLY A 310 15.82 7.98 -5.54
C GLY A 310 14.75 9.08 -5.63
N ILE A 311 14.52 9.80 -4.53
CA ILE A 311 13.61 10.94 -4.50
C ILE A 311 14.33 12.14 -5.13
N PRO A 312 13.85 12.66 -6.28
CA PRO A 312 14.53 13.73 -6.97
C PRO A 312 14.41 15.05 -6.22
N GLU A 313 15.33 15.94 -6.53
CA GLU A 313 15.28 17.33 -6.09
C GLU A 313 14.72 18.16 -7.23
N VAL A 314 13.43 18.47 -7.14
CA VAL A 314 12.70 19.28 -8.12
C VAL A 314 12.15 20.50 -7.41
N GLU A 315 12.14 21.64 -8.09
CA GLU A 315 11.53 22.87 -7.59
C GLU A 315 10.14 23.03 -8.20
N PRO A 316 9.13 23.50 -7.42
CA PRO A 316 7.82 23.80 -7.98
C PRO A 316 7.88 24.93 -9.01
N GLN A 317 7.23 24.76 -10.18
CA GLN A 317 7.26 25.74 -11.26
C GLN A 317 5.92 25.85 -11.99
N GLY A 318 5.42 27.09 -12.15
CA GLY A 318 4.26 27.41 -12.97
C GLY A 318 3.04 26.56 -12.61
N GLU A 319 2.40 25.95 -13.61
CA GLU A 319 1.25 25.05 -13.45
C GLU A 319 1.66 23.58 -13.18
N GLY A 320 2.96 23.30 -13.05
CA GLY A 320 3.50 21.95 -12.92
C GLY A 320 3.66 21.21 -14.26
N SER A 321 4.31 20.05 -14.21
CA SER A 321 4.54 19.18 -15.36
C SER A 321 3.24 18.51 -15.82
N GLN A 322 3.06 18.33 -17.13
CA GLN A 322 1.90 17.67 -17.74
C GLN A 322 1.86 16.13 -17.54
N LEU A 323 2.76 15.59 -16.70
CA LEU A 323 2.78 14.16 -16.35
C LEU A 323 1.68 13.79 -15.35
N LEU A 324 1.14 14.79 -14.65
CA LEU A 324 0.08 14.64 -13.67
C LEU A 324 -1.02 15.67 -13.95
N ASN A 325 -2.26 15.31 -13.65
CA ASN A 325 -3.38 16.24 -13.65
C ASN A 325 -3.38 16.98 -12.32
N TRP A 326 -3.00 18.26 -12.31
CA TRP A 326 -2.96 19.09 -11.11
C TRP A 326 -4.26 19.85 -10.89
N ARG A 327 -4.65 20.01 -9.63
CA ARG A 327 -5.64 21.01 -9.19
C ARG A 327 -5.06 21.73 -7.97
N VAL A 328 -5.00 23.06 -8.06
CA VAL A 328 -4.51 23.92 -6.99
C VAL A 328 -5.65 24.79 -6.50
N GLU A 329 -5.88 24.79 -5.20
CA GLU A 329 -6.95 25.55 -4.55
C GLU A 329 -6.37 26.31 -3.34
N GLU A 330 -6.37 27.65 -3.44
CA GLU A 330 -5.94 28.53 -2.36
C GLU A 330 -7.04 28.60 -1.29
N ARG A 331 -6.67 28.34 -0.03
CA ARG A 331 -7.54 28.44 1.15
C ARG A 331 -6.95 29.42 2.16
N ASP A 332 -7.65 29.66 3.26
CA ASP A 332 -7.27 30.70 4.22
C ASP A 332 -5.91 30.43 4.87
N ASP A 333 -5.69 29.21 5.37
CA ASP A 333 -4.52 28.77 6.13
C ASP A 333 -3.54 27.90 5.34
N HIS A 334 -3.97 27.35 4.19
CA HIS A 334 -3.15 26.51 3.33
C HIS A 334 -3.51 26.61 1.85
N THR A 335 -2.67 26.04 1.00
CA THR A 335 -2.99 25.72 -0.40
C THR A 335 -3.17 24.21 -0.54
N LEU A 336 -4.31 23.78 -1.07
CA LEU A 336 -4.54 22.39 -1.43
C LEU A 336 -3.96 22.13 -2.83
N VAL A 337 -3.05 21.17 -2.92
CA VAL A 337 -2.46 20.68 -4.17
C VAL A 337 -2.90 19.24 -4.38
N GLU A 338 -3.90 19.06 -5.24
CA GLU A 338 -4.37 17.74 -5.64
C GLU A 338 -3.69 17.29 -6.94
N PHE A 339 -3.41 15.99 -7.07
CA PHE A 339 -2.89 15.43 -8.30
C PHE A 339 -3.49 14.06 -8.64
N GLY A 340 -3.67 13.82 -9.94
CA GLY A 340 -4.10 12.54 -10.51
C GLY A 340 -3.11 12.02 -11.53
N ILE A 341 -2.94 10.70 -11.59
CA ILE A 341 -2.08 10.03 -12.57
C ILE A 341 -2.89 9.69 -13.83
N PRO A 342 -2.60 10.31 -15.00
CA PRO A 342 -3.23 9.93 -16.25
C PRO A 342 -2.97 8.46 -16.55
N GLY A 343 -4.01 7.71 -16.93
CA GLY A 343 -3.86 6.27 -17.20
C GLY A 343 -3.64 5.38 -15.97
N GLN A 344 -3.77 5.93 -14.75
CA GLN A 344 -3.75 5.23 -13.44
C GLN A 344 -2.38 4.75 -12.94
N ILE A 345 -1.39 4.56 -13.82
CA ILE A 345 -0.05 4.09 -13.46
C ILE A 345 0.99 5.17 -13.76
N PHE A 346 1.90 5.38 -12.80
CA PHE A 346 3.04 6.25 -12.98
C PHE A 346 4.31 5.42 -13.18
N ASP A 347 4.96 5.55 -14.33
CA ASP A 347 6.29 4.95 -14.56
C ASP A 347 7.33 5.70 -13.75
N VAL A 348 8.00 5.00 -12.83
CA VAL A 348 9.09 5.53 -12.01
C VAL A 348 10.22 6.19 -12.84
N LYS A 349 10.40 5.82 -14.11
CA LYS A 349 11.37 6.48 -15.01
C LYS A 349 11.04 7.95 -15.25
N ASN A 350 9.77 8.34 -15.11
CA ASN A 350 9.30 9.71 -15.27
C ASN A 350 9.41 10.52 -13.97
N LEU A 351 9.77 9.90 -12.84
CA LEU A 351 9.83 10.59 -11.54
C LEU A 351 10.75 11.83 -11.56
N PRO A 352 11.95 11.81 -12.17
CA PRO A 352 12.80 13.00 -12.27
C PRO A 352 12.22 14.13 -13.12
N LEU A 353 11.15 13.87 -13.88
CA LEU A 353 10.49 14.85 -14.75
C LEU A 353 9.24 15.46 -14.09
N VAL A 354 8.87 15.01 -12.89
CA VAL A 354 7.73 15.55 -12.14
C VAL A 354 8.09 16.92 -11.61
N ILE A 355 7.32 17.93 -12.00
CA ILE A 355 7.46 19.29 -11.52
C ILE A 355 6.12 19.68 -10.88
N PRO A 356 6.04 19.92 -9.57
CA PRO A 356 4.81 20.40 -8.93
C PRO A 356 4.50 21.86 -9.29
N PRO A 357 3.24 22.30 -9.19
CA PRO A 357 2.86 23.69 -9.46
C PRO A 357 3.44 24.64 -8.40
N SER A 358 3.79 25.86 -8.80
CA SER A 358 4.16 26.92 -7.87
C SER A 358 2.95 27.34 -7.04
N VAL A 359 3.15 27.55 -5.73
CA VAL A 359 2.11 27.98 -4.79
C VAL A 359 2.67 29.07 -3.87
N LYS A 360 1.79 29.77 -3.16
CA LYS A 360 2.19 30.73 -2.13
C LYS A 360 2.85 30.01 -0.96
N THR A 361 4.03 30.46 -0.56
CA THR A 361 4.88 29.77 0.42
C THR A 361 4.66 30.28 1.84
N GLU A 362 3.95 31.40 2.00
CA GLU A 362 3.61 31.99 3.30
C GLU A 362 2.60 31.13 4.09
N LYS A 363 1.86 30.26 3.39
CA LYS A 363 0.85 29.38 3.96
C LYS A 363 1.34 27.93 4.04
N GLY A 364 0.56 27.09 4.70
CA GLY A 364 0.73 25.65 4.63
C GLY A 364 0.40 25.08 3.26
N ILE A 365 0.81 23.85 3.01
CA ILE A 365 0.43 23.09 1.81
C ILE A 365 -0.13 21.74 2.23
N VAL A 366 -1.28 21.38 1.66
CA VAL A 366 -1.86 20.04 1.78
C VAL A 366 -1.75 19.35 0.42
N ILE A 367 -1.12 18.18 0.38
CA ILE A 367 -0.95 17.37 -0.83
C ILE A 367 -1.95 16.22 -0.80
N SER A 368 -2.74 16.06 -1.86
CA SER A 368 -3.73 14.99 -2.02
C SER A 368 -3.57 14.28 -3.36
N GLY A 369 -3.56 12.95 -3.36
CA GLY A 369 -3.49 12.16 -4.59
C GLY A 369 -3.19 10.69 -4.34
N LYS A 370 -3.77 9.80 -5.15
CA LYS A 370 -3.46 8.36 -5.11
C LYS A 370 -2.18 8.11 -5.89
N ALA A 371 -1.10 7.72 -5.20
CA ALA A 371 0.18 7.45 -5.84
C ALA A 371 1.08 6.51 -5.03
N PRO A 372 2.11 5.91 -5.67
CA PRO A 372 3.20 5.28 -4.94
C PRO A 372 3.90 6.28 -4.00
N ARG A 373 4.39 5.79 -2.84
CA ARG A 373 5.02 6.65 -1.82
C ARG A 373 6.15 7.51 -2.36
N TRP A 374 6.97 7.00 -3.27
CA TRP A 374 8.08 7.77 -3.83
C TRP A 374 7.62 8.98 -4.66
N LEU A 375 6.44 8.93 -5.29
CA LEU A 375 5.89 10.07 -6.04
C LEU A 375 5.41 11.15 -5.08
N THR A 376 4.59 10.78 -4.09
CA THR A 376 4.14 11.72 -3.05
C THR A 376 5.31 12.29 -2.26
N GLY A 377 6.35 11.49 -1.98
CA GLY A 377 7.58 11.94 -1.33
C GLY A 377 8.36 12.97 -2.15
N ALA A 378 8.43 12.81 -3.47
CA ALA A 378 9.06 13.78 -4.36
C ALA A 378 8.31 15.13 -4.37
N ILE A 379 6.97 15.08 -4.45
CA ILE A 379 6.11 16.27 -4.43
C ILE A 379 6.17 16.96 -3.06
N ALA A 380 6.15 16.21 -1.95
CA ALA A 380 6.27 16.81 -0.62
C ALA A 380 7.64 17.48 -0.43
N ARG A 381 8.72 16.77 -0.80
CA ARG A 381 10.09 17.28 -0.65
C ARG A 381 10.33 18.55 -1.48
N SER A 382 9.77 18.68 -2.67
CA SER A 382 9.93 19.89 -3.50
C SER A 382 9.41 21.15 -2.81
N TYR A 383 8.25 21.06 -2.15
CA TYR A 383 7.66 22.20 -1.45
C TYR A 383 8.44 22.61 -0.21
N THR A 384 9.08 21.67 0.49
CA THR A 384 9.93 22.02 1.64
C THR A 384 11.13 22.89 1.27
N LYS A 385 11.59 22.81 0.01
CA LYS A 385 12.70 23.61 -0.51
C LYS A 385 12.28 24.99 -0.98
N SER A 386 10.99 25.22 -1.27
CA SER A 386 10.46 26.53 -1.65
C SER A 386 10.19 27.45 -0.45
N GLY A 387 10.60 27.09 0.77
CA GLY A 387 10.47 27.96 1.95
C GLY A 387 9.06 27.99 2.55
N THR A 388 8.26 26.94 2.32
CA THR A 388 6.87 26.85 2.79
C THR A 388 6.80 26.78 4.32
N SER A 389 5.72 27.34 4.89
CA SER A 389 5.47 27.30 6.34
C SER A 389 5.43 25.86 6.88
N TRP A 390 4.60 25.01 6.28
CA TRP A 390 4.52 23.58 6.58
C TRP A 390 3.96 22.80 5.39
N VAL A 391 4.21 21.49 5.35
CA VAL A 391 3.71 20.58 4.32
C VAL A 391 3.03 19.39 4.99
N ALA A 392 1.79 19.12 4.58
CA ALA A 392 1.00 17.99 5.02
C ALA A 392 0.58 17.10 3.83
N VAL A 393 0.44 15.81 4.09
CA VAL A 393 0.04 14.80 3.08
C VAL A 393 -1.26 14.15 3.54
N PHE A 394 -2.23 14.04 2.63
CA PHE A 394 -3.49 13.35 2.90
C PHE A 394 -3.25 11.87 3.21
N GLU A 395 -3.68 11.44 4.40
CA GLU A 395 -3.51 10.08 4.93
C GLU A 395 -4.88 9.55 5.38
N PRO A 396 -5.76 9.10 4.47
CA PRO A 396 -7.15 8.76 4.79
C PRO A 396 -7.28 7.69 5.87
N GLY A 397 -6.27 6.83 6.06
CA GLY A 397 -6.23 5.84 7.14
C GLY A 397 -6.30 6.47 8.54
N GLU A 398 -6.00 7.75 8.72
CA GLU A 398 -6.13 8.47 10.01
C GLU A 398 -7.60 8.76 10.40
N SER A 399 -8.55 8.64 9.47
CA SER A 399 -9.96 9.00 9.74
C SER A 399 -10.66 8.08 10.71
N SER A 400 -10.28 6.80 10.78
CA SER A 400 -10.84 5.83 11.73
C SER A 400 -10.17 5.89 13.10
N ARG A 401 -9.04 6.61 13.24
CA ARG A 401 -8.25 6.61 14.47
C ARG A 401 -9.06 7.19 15.61
N THR A 402 -9.07 6.49 16.74
CA THR A 402 -9.71 7.00 17.95
C THR A 402 -8.79 8.00 18.66
N VAL A 403 -9.27 9.23 18.84
CA VAL A 403 -8.63 10.29 19.60
C VAL A 403 -9.56 10.67 20.74
N SER A 404 -9.10 10.52 21.98
CA SER A 404 -9.90 10.85 23.18
C SER A 404 -11.27 10.16 23.22
N GLY A 405 -11.33 8.89 22.78
CA GLY A 405 -12.55 8.07 22.81
C GLY A 405 -13.52 8.26 21.64
N LYS A 406 -13.21 9.10 20.64
CA LYS A 406 -13.99 9.27 19.41
C LYS A 406 -13.15 9.06 18.17
N LYS A 407 -13.73 8.60 17.07
CA LYS A 407 -13.00 8.51 15.79
C LYS A 407 -12.66 9.91 15.29
N TRP A 408 -11.56 10.06 14.56
CA TRP A 408 -11.17 11.34 13.96
C TRP A 408 -12.26 11.87 13.03
N SER A 409 -12.89 11.00 12.21
CA SER A 409 -14.01 11.34 11.33
C SER A 409 -15.23 11.89 12.08
N GLU A 410 -15.46 11.46 13.32
CA GLU A 410 -16.56 11.95 14.16
C GLU A 410 -16.28 13.36 14.72
N LEU A 411 -15.00 13.68 14.95
CA LEU A 411 -14.55 15.00 15.40
C LEU A 411 -14.48 16.01 14.24
N HIS A 412 -14.24 15.52 13.02
CA HIS A 412 -14.04 16.33 11.83
C HIS A 412 -14.92 15.84 10.67
N PRO A 413 -16.26 15.95 10.80
CA PRO A 413 -17.16 15.48 9.75
C PRO A 413 -16.90 16.21 8.42
N SER A 414 -16.98 15.47 7.31
CA SER A 414 -16.76 15.98 5.94
C SER A 414 -15.33 16.46 5.61
N HIS A 415 -14.35 16.17 6.47
CA HIS A 415 -12.95 16.53 6.25
C HIS A 415 -12.09 15.28 6.02
N GLY A 416 -10.99 15.46 5.29
CA GLY A 416 -9.91 14.49 5.18
C GLY A 416 -8.79 14.80 6.18
N PRO A 417 -8.14 13.78 6.79
CA PRO A 417 -6.97 14.00 7.64
C PRO A 417 -5.69 14.14 6.81
N ALA A 418 -4.98 15.27 6.94
CA ALA A 418 -3.65 15.47 6.38
C ALA A 418 -2.58 15.50 7.48
N VAL A 419 -1.55 14.66 7.37
CA VAL A 419 -0.46 14.57 8.35
C VAL A 419 0.66 15.53 7.96
N VAL A 420 1.04 16.41 8.88
CA VAL A 420 2.17 17.35 8.70
C VAL A 420 3.48 16.56 8.73
N VAL A 421 4.18 16.54 7.59
CA VAL A 421 5.45 15.82 7.39
C VAL A 421 6.67 16.75 7.43
N PHE A 422 6.42 18.05 7.37
CA PHE A 422 7.43 19.09 7.46
C PHE A 422 6.83 20.37 8.04
N SER A 423 7.57 21.10 8.87
CA SER A 423 7.13 22.39 9.37
C SER A 423 8.31 23.28 9.77
N ASN A 424 8.22 24.55 9.42
CA ASN A 424 8.99 25.66 9.99
C ASN A 424 8.13 26.49 10.97
N ASP A 425 6.84 26.15 11.12
CA ASP A 425 5.89 26.82 11.99
C ASP A 425 5.70 26.05 13.30
N SER A 426 6.13 26.66 14.41
CA SER A 426 5.98 26.08 15.75
C SER A 426 4.53 25.83 16.17
N GLN A 427 3.56 26.53 15.57
CA GLN A 427 2.13 26.34 15.86
C GLN A 427 1.56 25.11 15.14
N VAL A 428 2.21 24.65 14.08
CA VAL A 428 1.81 23.48 13.30
C VAL A 428 2.97 22.49 13.26
N PRO A 429 3.28 21.79 14.38
CA PRO A 429 4.43 20.90 14.45
C PRO A 429 4.28 19.68 13.55
N VAL A 430 5.41 19.10 13.13
CA VAL A 430 5.46 17.81 12.43
C VAL A 430 4.75 16.74 13.25
N GLY A 431 3.94 15.91 12.59
CA GLY A 431 3.10 14.91 13.24
C GLY A 431 1.71 15.40 13.63
N SER A 432 1.40 16.68 13.46
CA SER A 432 0.03 17.19 13.54
C SER A 432 -0.86 16.59 12.46
N VAL A 433 -2.15 16.40 12.77
CA VAL A 433 -3.18 15.95 11.80
C VAL A 433 -4.14 17.11 11.56
N ILE A 434 -4.10 17.69 10.37
CA ILE A 434 -4.89 18.86 9.97
C ILE A 434 -6.12 18.39 9.20
N PRO A 435 -7.34 18.83 9.57
CA PRO A 435 -8.53 18.59 8.77
C PRO A 435 -8.52 19.51 7.55
N PHE A 436 -8.88 18.97 6.38
CA PHE A 436 -9.15 19.80 5.19
C PHE A 436 -10.46 19.37 4.52
N PRO A 437 -11.27 20.31 4.00
CA PRO A 437 -12.47 19.97 3.22
C PRO A 437 -12.13 19.14 1.98
N LEU A 438 -12.86 18.03 1.80
CA LEU A 438 -12.73 17.06 0.71
C LEU A 438 -13.30 17.53 -0.64
#